data_AF-A0A838QTU4-F1
#
_entry.id   AF-A0A838QTU4-F1
#
_cell.length_a   1.000
_cell.length_b   1.000
_cell.length_c   1.000
_cell.angle_alpha   90.00
_cell.angle_beta   90.00
_cell.angle_gamma   90.00
#
_symmetry.space_group_name_H-M   'P 1'
#
loop_
_entity.id
_entity.type
_entity.pdbx_description
1 polymer ?
#
loop_
_entity_poly.entity_id
_entity_poly.type
_entity_poly.pdbx_seq_one_letter_code
_entity_poly.pdbx_strand_id
1 'polypeptide(L)'
;ETQGDHPLAWSPLPLDKNEKQGALENWLALHKAGPQRIALPGMHTLAERGGKTASRRRGATVAPGDDLFYASCGLMSAGAETMLLSRWRVGGQSTIDLVREFVQELPHAAAAEAWQRSVQLAMQMPIDPLNEQRVKAAMDPVELTGAHPFFWAGYVVIDSGWRPEEESVEEQGEPPRRTDAG
;
A
#
# COMPACT_ATOMS: atom_id res chain seq x y z
N GLU A 1 36.45 14.38 13.04
CA GLU A 1 35.15 13.74 13.28
C GLU A 1 34.18 14.24 12.22
N THR A 2 33.73 13.36 11.33
CA THR A 2 32.85 13.70 10.21
C THR A 2 31.43 13.87 10.72
N GLN A 3 31.08 15.12 11.02
CA GLN A 3 29.70 15.54 11.17
C GLN A 3 28.99 15.26 9.83
N GLY A 4 28.09 14.27 9.83
CA GLY A 4 27.26 13.95 8.67
C GLY A 4 26.49 15.20 8.27
N ASP A 5 26.88 15.77 7.13
CA ASP A 5 26.35 17.04 6.65
C ASP A 5 24.87 16.82 6.31
N HIS A 6 23.97 17.58 6.94
CA HIS A 6 22.54 17.58 6.62
C HIS A 6 22.32 18.68 5.57
N PRO A 7 22.40 18.38 4.26
CA PRO A 7 22.40 19.38 3.19
C PRO A 7 21.11 20.22 3.13
N LEU A 8 20.06 19.79 3.84
CA LEU A 8 18.74 20.42 3.88
C LEU A 8 18.47 21.14 5.21
N ALA A 9 19.43 21.23 6.13
CA ALA A 9 19.26 21.89 7.43
C ALA A 9 19.24 23.44 7.38
N TRP A 10 19.32 24.03 6.19
CA TRP A 10 19.28 25.48 6.00
C TRP A 10 17.83 26.00 5.86
N SER A 11 17.60 27.26 6.24
CA SER A 11 16.27 27.89 6.24
C SER A 11 16.15 28.92 5.10
N PRO A 12 15.31 28.70 4.07
CA PRO A 12 15.17 29.65 2.96
C PRO A 12 14.43 30.94 3.36
N LEU A 13 13.63 30.91 4.42
CA LEU A 13 12.98 32.09 4.99
C LEU A 13 13.44 32.29 6.45
N PRO A 14 13.70 33.53 6.89
CA PRO A 14 14.05 33.82 8.28
C PRO A 14 12.80 33.89 9.16
N LEU A 15 11.99 32.83 9.15
CA LEU A 15 10.72 32.78 9.89
C LEU A 15 10.91 32.48 11.37
N ASP A 16 12.00 31.77 11.73
CA ASP A 16 12.24 31.35 13.10
C ASP A 16 13.47 32.02 13.73
N LYS A 17 13.31 32.46 14.98
CA LYS A 17 14.41 32.94 15.83
C LYS A 17 14.94 31.88 16.79
N ASN A 18 14.11 30.92 17.21
CA ASN A 18 14.43 29.96 18.27
C ASN A 18 14.12 28.49 17.93
N GLU A 19 13.20 28.22 17.00
CA GLU A 19 12.87 26.85 16.58
C GLU A 19 13.44 26.54 15.20
N LYS A 20 13.74 25.28 14.89
CA LYS A 20 14.25 24.88 13.56
C LYS A 20 13.11 24.59 12.58
N GLN A 21 11.86 25.01 12.84
CA GLN A 21 10.72 24.65 11.98
C GLN A 21 10.85 25.22 10.56
N GLY A 22 11.59 26.33 10.40
CA GLY A 22 11.91 26.94 9.10
C GLY A 22 12.94 26.19 8.23
N ALA A 23 13.61 25.16 8.76
CA ALA A 23 14.61 24.41 7.99
C ALA A 23 13.96 23.68 6.80
N LEU A 24 14.63 23.66 5.65
CA LEU A 24 14.13 23.05 4.42
C LEU A 24 13.84 21.56 4.60
N GLU A 25 14.64 20.85 5.39
CA GLU A 25 14.40 19.46 5.77
C GLU A 25 13.05 19.25 6.46
N ASN A 26 12.62 20.20 7.30
CA ASN A 26 11.34 20.12 8.00
C ASN A 26 10.15 20.45 7.10
N TRP A 27 10.37 21.23 6.04
CA TRP A 27 9.34 21.51 5.03
C TRP A 27 9.18 20.37 4.02
N LEU A 28 10.27 19.66 3.74
CA LEU A 28 10.29 18.49 2.85
C LEU A 28 9.92 17.20 3.58
N ALA A 29 9.94 17.20 4.91
CA ALA A 29 9.49 16.08 5.71
C ALA A 29 7.99 15.84 5.45
N LEU A 30 7.65 14.62 5.00
CA LEU A 30 6.26 14.19 4.93
C LEU A 30 5.65 14.21 6.34
N HIS A 31 4.43 14.72 6.44
CA HIS A 31 3.73 14.83 7.71
C HIS A 31 3.39 13.44 8.25
N LYS A 32 4.03 13.04 9.36
CA LYS A 32 3.84 11.72 9.98
C LYS A 32 2.55 11.56 10.79
N ALA A 33 1.72 12.60 10.95
CA ALA A 33 0.52 12.51 11.80
C ALA A 33 -0.78 12.19 11.04
N GLY A 34 -0.67 11.69 9.80
CA GLY A 34 -1.79 11.15 9.02
C GLY A 34 -1.77 9.62 8.87
N PRO A 35 -2.83 9.01 8.32
CA PRO A 35 -2.84 7.58 8.02
C PRO A 35 -1.79 7.25 6.93
N GLN A 36 -0.70 6.60 7.34
CA GLN A 36 0.41 6.26 6.44
C GLN A 36 0.08 5.11 5.48
N ARG A 37 -0.74 4.15 5.92
CA ARG A 37 -1.10 2.95 5.13
C ARG A 37 -2.60 2.93 4.89
N ILE A 38 -3.01 3.02 3.63
CA ILE A 38 -4.43 3.15 3.25
C ILE A 38 -4.82 2.05 2.27
N ALA A 39 -5.86 1.28 2.59
CA ALA A 39 -6.43 0.28 1.67
C ALA A 39 -7.86 0.68 1.28
N LEU A 40 -8.10 0.86 -0.02
CA LEU A 40 -9.40 1.15 -0.62
C LEU A 40 -9.80 0.06 -1.64
N PRO A 41 -10.00 -1.20 -1.19
CA PRO A 41 -10.27 -2.32 -2.10
C PRO A 41 -11.66 -2.26 -2.76
N GLY A 42 -12.55 -1.40 -2.26
CA GLY A 42 -13.89 -1.16 -2.80
C GLY A 42 -14.02 0.10 -3.66
N MET A 43 -12.91 0.78 -4.00
CA MET A 43 -12.95 2.01 -4.79
C MET A 43 -13.63 1.79 -6.15
N HIS A 44 -14.52 2.71 -6.52
CA HIS A 44 -15.21 2.71 -7.81
C HIS A 44 -14.49 3.62 -8.79
N THR A 45 -13.99 3.04 -9.88
CA THR A 45 -13.30 3.79 -10.94
C THR A 45 -14.01 3.58 -12.27
N LEU A 46 -13.66 4.40 -13.26
CA LEU A 46 -14.10 4.20 -14.64
C LEU A 46 -13.72 2.82 -15.20
N ALA A 47 -12.66 2.18 -14.68
CA ALA A 47 -12.24 0.86 -15.12
C ALA A 47 -13.30 -0.22 -14.81
N GLU A 48 -14.09 -0.07 -13.75
CA GLU A 48 -15.19 -1.00 -13.42
C GLU A 48 -16.23 -1.10 -14.55
N ARG A 49 -16.37 -0.04 -15.36
CA ARG A 49 -17.30 0.05 -16.50
C ARG A 49 -16.60 -0.10 -17.85
N GLY A 50 -15.33 -0.53 -17.86
CA GLY A 50 -14.53 -0.68 -19.08
C GLY A 50 -14.25 0.65 -19.78
N GLY A 51 -14.09 1.74 -19.03
CA GLY A 51 -13.80 3.07 -19.60
C GLY A 51 -14.96 3.70 -20.38
N LYS A 52 -16.15 3.09 -20.35
CA LYS A 52 -17.37 3.66 -20.94
C LYS A 52 -17.83 4.83 -20.09
N THR A 53 -17.38 6.02 -20.44
CA THR A 53 -18.01 7.26 -19.95
C THR A 53 -19.44 7.29 -20.46
N ALA A 54 -20.38 7.75 -19.62
CA ALA A 54 -21.74 8.09 -20.03
C ALA A 54 -21.70 9.35 -20.91
N SER A 55 -20.98 9.26 -22.03
CA SER A 55 -20.85 10.29 -23.04
C SER A 55 -22.21 10.44 -23.71
N ARG A 56 -23.00 11.40 -23.20
CA ARG A 56 -23.92 12.23 -23.98
C ARG A 56 -24.66 13.32 -23.22
N ARG A 57 -24.61 13.39 -21.87
CA ARG A 57 -25.54 14.30 -21.15
C ARG A 57 -24.98 15.44 -20.30
N ARG A 58 -23.67 15.58 -20.08
CA ARG A 58 -23.12 16.79 -19.42
C ARG A 58 -21.62 16.83 -19.64
N GLY A 59 -21.10 17.99 -20.02
CA GLY A 59 -19.72 18.23 -20.48
C GLY A 59 -18.62 18.11 -19.41
N ALA A 60 -18.71 17.11 -18.53
CA ALA A 60 -17.63 16.71 -17.65
C ALA A 60 -17.17 15.32 -18.09
N THR A 61 -16.23 15.27 -19.03
CA THR A 61 -15.52 14.04 -19.37
C THR A 61 -14.36 13.89 -18.38
N VAL A 62 -14.56 13.09 -17.33
CA VAL A 62 -13.44 12.59 -16.53
C VAL A 62 -12.59 11.72 -17.45
N ALA A 63 -11.31 12.06 -17.63
CA ALA A 63 -10.44 11.27 -18.48
C ALA A 63 -10.17 9.91 -17.81
N PRO A 64 -10.01 8.81 -18.58
CA PRO A 64 -9.66 7.52 -18.00
C PRO A 64 -8.40 7.62 -17.14
N GLY A 65 -8.50 7.24 -15.86
CA GLY A 65 -7.39 7.26 -14.91
C GLY A 65 -7.30 8.53 -14.05
N ASP A 66 -8.07 9.58 -14.33
CA ASP A 66 -8.12 10.79 -13.49
C ASP A 66 -8.53 10.45 -12.04
N ASP A 67 -9.46 9.51 -11.88
CA ASP A 67 -9.93 9.03 -10.58
C ASP A 67 -8.78 8.44 -9.74
N LEU A 68 -7.98 7.55 -10.32
CA LEU A 68 -6.80 7.00 -9.67
C LEU A 68 -5.73 8.06 -9.44
N PHE A 69 -5.44 8.88 -10.46
CA PHE A 69 -4.40 9.90 -10.38
C PHE A 69 -4.68 10.92 -9.27
N TYR A 70 -5.86 11.55 -9.27
CA TYR A 70 -6.21 12.55 -8.27
C TYR A 70 -6.36 11.94 -6.88
N ALA A 71 -6.90 10.72 -6.74
CA ALA A 71 -6.93 10.03 -5.45
C ALA A 71 -5.51 9.79 -4.91
N SER A 72 -4.59 9.36 -5.77
CA SER A 72 -3.19 9.10 -5.40
C SER A 72 -2.50 10.38 -4.96
N CYS A 73 -2.56 11.45 -5.78
CA CYS A 73 -1.96 12.73 -5.44
C CYS A 73 -2.55 13.31 -4.15
N GLY A 74 -3.87 13.27 -3.99
CA GLY A 74 -4.56 13.78 -2.81
C GLY A 74 -4.12 13.07 -1.53
N LEU A 75 -4.13 11.73 -1.54
CA LEU A 75 -3.75 10.94 -0.36
C LEU A 75 -2.26 11.05 -0.04
N MET A 76 -1.37 10.97 -1.03
CA MET A 76 0.07 11.13 -0.83
C MET A 76 0.41 12.54 -0.30
N SER A 77 -0.25 13.59 -0.83
CA SER A 77 -0.06 14.96 -0.32
C SER A 77 -0.56 15.15 1.11
N ALA A 78 -1.48 14.30 1.56
CA ALA A 78 -1.98 14.27 2.94
C ALA A 78 -1.11 13.42 3.88
N GLY A 79 -0.02 12.83 3.39
CA GLY A 79 0.92 12.04 4.19
C GLY A 79 0.72 10.53 4.12
N ALA A 80 -0.07 10.01 3.17
CA ALA A 80 -0.07 8.58 2.90
C ALA A 80 1.30 8.15 2.31
N GLU A 81 1.83 7.04 2.80
CA GLU A 81 3.12 6.48 2.37
C GLU A 81 2.93 5.23 1.49
N THR A 82 1.92 4.42 1.82
CA THR A 82 1.56 3.20 1.08
C THR A 82 0.05 3.13 0.88
N MET A 83 -0.40 2.86 -0.34
CA MET A 83 -1.81 2.78 -0.69
C MET A 83 -2.10 1.56 -1.57
N LEU A 84 -3.23 0.90 -1.31
CA LEU A 84 -3.82 -0.12 -2.18
C LEU A 84 -5.16 0.38 -2.71
N LEU A 85 -5.22 0.68 -4.01
CA LEU A 85 -6.42 1.22 -4.66
C LEU A 85 -7.03 0.19 -5.60
N SER A 86 -8.35 0.03 -5.55
CA SER A 86 -9.07 -0.81 -6.51
C SER A 86 -9.42 -0.05 -7.79
N ARG A 87 -9.17 -0.69 -8.94
CA ARG A 87 -9.63 -0.30 -10.28
C ARG A 87 -11.02 -0.88 -10.54
N TRP A 88 -11.25 -2.13 -10.18
CA TRP A 88 -12.58 -2.72 -10.21
C TRP A 88 -12.78 -3.57 -8.97
N ARG A 89 -13.98 -3.51 -8.41
CA ARG A 89 -14.34 -4.41 -7.32
C ARG A 89 -14.50 -5.82 -7.88
N VAL A 90 -13.84 -6.78 -7.25
CA VAL A 90 -14.24 -8.18 -7.29
C VAL A 90 -15.33 -8.34 -6.23
N GLY A 91 -14.95 -8.08 -4.97
CA GLY A 91 -15.82 -8.08 -3.81
C GLY A 91 -16.20 -9.50 -3.38
N GLY A 92 -16.27 -9.73 -2.07
CA GLY A 92 -16.46 -11.06 -1.51
C GLY A 92 -15.29 -11.50 -0.66
N GLN A 93 -15.25 -12.78 -0.34
CA GLN A 93 -14.25 -13.37 0.55
C GLN A 93 -12.85 -13.29 -0.05
N SER A 94 -12.69 -13.55 -1.35
CA SER A 94 -11.42 -13.45 -2.08
C SER A 94 -10.73 -12.09 -1.92
N THR A 95 -11.50 -11.00 -1.94
CA THR A 95 -10.99 -9.63 -1.73
C THR A 95 -10.54 -9.42 -0.29
N ILE A 96 -11.30 -9.94 0.68
CA ILE A 96 -10.97 -9.81 2.11
C ILE A 96 -9.65 -10.53 2.39
N ASP A 97 -9.49 -11.75 1.87
CA ASP A 97 -8.31 -12.56 2.12
C ASP A 97 -7.06 -11.98 1.43
N LEU A 98 -7.21 -11.51 0.19
CA LEU A 98 -6.12 -10.84 -0.54
C LEU A 98 -5.63 -9.57 0.19
N VAL A 99 -6.55 -8.74 0.68
CA VAL A 99 -6.21 -7.50 1.40
C VAL A 99 -5.65 -7.81 2.78
N ARG A 100 -6.19 -8.83 3.46
CA ARG A 100 -5.70 -9.29 4.77
C ARG A 100 -4.23 -9.71 4.67
N GLU A 101 -3.90 -10.58 3.72
CA GLU A 101 -2.52 -11.05 3.53
C GLU A 101 -1.58 -9.86 3.25
N PHE A 102 -2.00 -8.93 2.38
CA PHE A 102 -1.20 -7.75 2.07
C PHE A 102 -0.92 -6.91 3.32
N VAL A 103 -1.96 -6.57 4.09
CA VAL A 103 -1.83 -5.74 5.30
C VAL A 103 -1.00 -6.42 6.39
N GLN A 104 -1.10 -7.74 6.51
CA GLN A 104 -0.32 -8.52 7.48
C GLN A 104 1.17 -8.59 7.11
N GLU A 105 1.50 -8.55 5.82
CA GLU A 105 2.90 -8.61 5.35
C GLU A 105 3.58 -7.24 5.32
N LEU A 106 2.81 -6.13 5.23
CA LEU A 106 3.36 -4.75 5.19
C LEU A 106 4.34 -4.37 6.33
N PRO A 107 4.24 -4.88 7.56
CA PRO A 107 5.24 -4.63 8.59
C PRO A 107 6.58 -5.33 8.37
N HIS A 108 6.64 -6.31 7.46
CA HIS A 108 7.78 -7.22 7.30
C HIS A 108 8.45 -7.16 5.92
N ALA A 109 7.77 -6.64 4.90
CA ALA A 109 8.30 -6.51 3.55
C ALA A 109 7.96 -5.17 2.91
N ALA A 110 8.68 -4.82 1.84
CA ALA A 110 8.32 -3.66 1.02
C ALA A 110 6.93 -3.88 0.39
N ALA A 111 6.17 -2.80 0.17
CA ALA A 111 4.77 -2.91 -0.31
C ALA A 111 4.63 -3.71 -1.61
N ALA A 112 5.57 -3.57 -2.54
CA ALA A 112 5.57 -4.33 -3.79
C ALA A 112 5.75 -5.85 -3.57
N GLU A 113 6.62 -6.23 -2.64
CA GLU A 113 6.91 -7.63 -2.28
C GLU A 113 5.73 -8.24 -1.53
N ALA A 114 5.20 -7.51 -0.53
CA ALA A 114 4.01 -7.88 0.21
C ALA A 114 2.83 -8.16 -0.74
N TRP A 115 2.60 -7.25 -1.69
CA TRP A 115 1.54 -7.42 -2.69
C TRP A 115 1.78 -8.64 -3.59
N GLN A 116 2.99 -8.81 -4.10
CA GLN A 116 3.33 -9.96 -4.95
C GLN A 116 3.07 -11.28 -4.23
N ARG A 117 3.44 -11.37 -2.95
CA ARG A 117 3.16 -12.54 -2.10
C ARG A 117 1.66 -12.76 -1.94
N SER A 118 0.88 -11.72 -1.65
CA SER A 118 -0.58 -11.83 -1.51
C SER A 118 -1.24 -12.33 -2.80
N VAL A 119 -0.78 -11.86 -3.96
CA VAL A 119 -1.26 -12.35 -5.27
C VAL A 119 -0.94 -13.84 -5.44
N GLN A 120 0.29 -14.27 -5.14
CA GLN A 120 0.69 -15.69 -5.28
C GLN A 120 -0.14 -16.63 -4.40
N LEU A 121 -0.46 -16.20 -3.17
CA LEU A 121 -1.33 -16.95 -2.27
C LEU A 121 -2.77 -16.95 -2.79
N ALA A 122 -3.29 -15.80 -3.21
CA ALA A 122 -4.64 -15.70 -3.75
C ALA A 122 -4.87 -16.56 -5.00
N MET A 123 -3.86 -16.71 -5.85
CA MET A 123 -3.95 -17.59 -7.03
C MET A 123 -4.18 -19.07 -6.67
N GLN A 124 -3.80 -19.50 -5.47
CA GLN A 124 -3.92 -20.87 -4.99
C GLN A 124 -5.17 -21.08 -4.12
N MET A 125 -5.84 -20.00 -3.70
CA MET A 125 -7.01 -20.11 -2.83
C MET A 125 -8.23 -20.63 -3.60
N PRO A 126 -9.02 -21.53 -3.00
CA PRO A 126 -10.31 -21.93 -3.55
C PRO A 126 -11.28 -20.75 -3.50
N ILE A 127 -12.13 -20.63 -4.52
CA ILE A 127 -13.16 -19.61 -4.63
C ILE A 127 -14.51 -20.27 -4.42
N ASP A 128 -15.24 -19.79 -3.41
CA ASP A 128 -16.62 -20.17 -3.16
C ASP A 128 -17.58 -19.15 -3.82
N PRO A 129 -18.29 -19.52 -4.91
CA PRO A 129 -19.21 -18.61 -5.60
C PRO A 129 -20.30 -18.01 -4.71
N LEU A 130 -20.69 -18.65 -3.61
CA LEU A 130 -21.72 -18.13 -2.71
C LEU A 130 -21.24 -16.94 -1.88
N ASN A 131 -19.93 -16.84 -1.68
CA ASN A 131 -19.28 -15.78 -0.92
C ASN A 131 -18.66 -14.69 -1.82
N GLU A 132 -18.85 -14.79 -3.13
CA GLU A 132 -18.35 -13.83 -4.12
C GLU A 132 -19.47 -13.02 -4.76
N GLN A 133 -19.26 -11.71 -4.92
CA GLN A 133 -20.30 -10.82 -5.46
C GLN A 133 -20.45 -10.90 -6.98
N ARG A 134 -19.36 -11.27 -7.67
CA ARG A 134 -19.25 -11.21 -9.14
C ARG A 134 -18.99 -12.57 -9.80
N VAL A 135 -19.01 -13.65 -9.02
CA VAL A 135 -18.91 -15.02 -9.51
C VAL A 135 -20.30 -15.64 -9.49
N LYS A 136 -20.67 -16.36 -10.54
CA LYS A 136 -21.92 -17.13 -10.57
C LYS A 136 -21.61 -18.58 -10.26
N ALA A 137 -22.43 -19.22 -9.44
CA ALA A 137 -22.38 -20.66 -9.27
C ALA A 137 -22.60 -21.34 -10.63
N ALA A 138 -21.69 -22.25 -11.00
CA ALA A 138 -21.84 -23.08 -12.18
C ALA A 138 -22.90 -24.18 -11.93
N MET A 139 -23.53 -24.68 -13.00
CA MET A 139 -24.44 -25.82 -12.88
C MET A 139 -23.69 -27.11 -12.53
N ASP A 140 -22.44 -27.25 -12.97
CA ASP A 140 -21.55 -28.35 -12.63
C ASP A 140 -20.49 -27.90 -11.61
N PRO A 141 -20.16 -28.74 -10.61
CA PRO A 141 -19.14 -28.41 -9.62
C PRO A 141 -17.76 -28.42 -10.28
N VAL A 142 -17.31 -27.24 -10.68
CA VAL A 142 -15.92 -26.98 -11.09
C VAL A 142 -15.20 -26.36 -9.90
N GLU A 143 -14.04 -26.90 -9.56
CA GLU A 143 -13.16 -26.29 -8.57
C GLU A 143 -12.65 -24.95 -9.15
N LEU A 144 -13.11 -23.86 -8.55
CA LEU A 144 -12.69 -22.51 -8.92
C LEU A 144 -11.56 -22.09 -7.99
N THR A 145 -10.51 -21.54 -8.56
CA THR A 145 -9.39 -20.95 -7.80
C THR A 145 -9.23 -19.49 -8.16
N GLY A 146 -8.51 -18.74 -7.30
CA GLY A 146 -8.20 -17.34 -7.54
C GLY A 146 -7.16 -17.10 -8.64
N ALA A 147 -6.75 -18.13 -9.39
CA ALA A 147 -5.74 -18.04 -10.43
C ALA A 147 -6.10 -17.04 -11.54
N HIS A 148 -7.39 -16.88 -11.83
CA HIS A 148 -7.84 -15.97 -12.89
C HIS A 148 -7.56 -14.50 -12.50
N PRO A 149 -6.95 -13.68 -13.38
CA PRO A 149 -6.53 -12.30 -13.06
C PRO A 149 -7.66 -11.37 -12.66
N PHE A 150 -8.91 -11.75 -12.94
CA PHE A 150 -10.08 -11.04 -12.41
C PHE A 150 -9.98 -10.79 -10.89
N PHE A 151 -9.50 -11.75 -10.11
CA PHE A 151 -9.47 -11.71 -8.64
C PHE A 151 -8.41 -10.77 -8.06
N TRP A 152 -7.28 -10.57 -8.75
CA TRP A 152 -6.12 -9.88 -8.18
C TRP A 152 -5.54 -8.77 -9.06
N ALA A 153 -5.77 -8.78 -10.37
CA ALA A 153 -5.25 -7.72 -11.24
C ALA A 153 -6.01 -6.40 -11.04
N GLY A 154 -7.13 -6.39 -10.31
CA GLY A 154 -7.95 -5.21 -10.10
C GLY A 154 -7.34 -4.12 -9.23
N TYR A 155 -6.15 -4.29 -8.68
CA TYR A 155 -5.59 -3.35 -7.70
C TYR A 155 -4.33 -2.65 -8.21
N VAL A 156 -4.04 -1.49 -7.62
CA VAL A 156 -2.82 -0.71 -7.84
C VAL A 156 -2.21 -0.44 -6.47
N VAL A 157 -0.93 -0.79 -6.32
CA VAL A 157 -0.12 -0.44 -5.16
C VAL A 157 0.66 0.82 -5.48
N ILE A 158 0.61 1.79 -4.58
CA ILE A 158 1.33 3.05 -4.68
C ILE A 158 2.11 3.21 -3.39
N ASP A 159 3.41 3.40 -3.50
CA ASP A 159 4.30 3.37 -2.35
C ASP A 159 5.39 4.43 -2.48
N SER A 160 5.74 5.05 -1.36
CA SER A 160 6.81 6.05 -1.24
C SER A 160 8.22 5.44 -1.23
N GLY A 161 8.33 4.11 -1.22
CA GLY A 161 9.59 3.38 -1.06
C GLY A 161 9.94 3.09 0.39
N TRP A 162 8.98 3.23 1.33
CA TRP A 162 9.18 2.89 2.74
C TRP A 162 9.55 1.42 2.89
N ARG A 163 10.48 1.14 3.81
CA ARG A 163 10.91 -0.22 4.16
C ARG A 163 10.82 -0.41 5.66
N PRO A 164 10.41 -1.60 6.13
CA PRO A 164 10.56 -1.97 7.53
C PRO A 164 12.03 -1.84 7.96
N GLU A 165 12.25 -1.38 9.18
CA GLU A 165 13.58 -1.44 9.78
C GLU A 165 13.96 -2.90 9.96
N GLU A 166 15.15 -3.29 9.50
CA GLU A 166 15.71 -4.60 9.80
C GLU A 166 15.92 -4.66 11.32
N GLU A 167 15.23 -5.56 12.01
CA GLU A 167 15.52 -5.84 13.42
C GLU A 167 16.99 -6.27 13.51
N SER A 168 17.84 -5.35 13.97
CA SER A 168 19.22 -5.69 14.28
C SER A 168 19.16 -6.71 15.42
N VAL A 169 19.49 -7.96 15.10
CA VAL A 169 19.75 -8.98 16.11
C VAL A 169 20.97 -8.50 16.87
N GLU A 170 20.76 -7.78 17.98
CA GLU A 170 21.81 -7.56 18.95
C GLU A 170 22.30 -8.95 19.37
N GLU A 171 23.53 -9.30 18.99
CA GLU A 171 24.23 -10.45 19.51
C GLU A 171 24.16 -10.35 21.05
N GLN A 172 23.26 -11.12 21.64
CA GLN A 172 23.21 -11.30 23.08
C GLN A 172 24.55 -11.89 23.48
N GLY A 173 25.42 -11.04 24.05
CA GLY A 173 26.77 -11.39 24.42
C GLY A 173 26.80 -12.72 25.18
N GLU A 174 27.65 -13.63 24.71
CA GLU A 174 27.93 -14.91 25.35
C GLU A 174 28.15 -14.69 26.85
N PRO A 175 27.39 -15.36 27.75
CA PRO A 175 27.54 -15.15 29.17
C PRO A 175 28.97 -15.55 29.58
N PRO A 176 29.63 -14.78 30.47
CA PRO A 176 31.03 -15.00 30.79
C PRO A 176 31.22 -16.42 31.32
N ARG A 177 32.05 -17.22 30.63
CA ARG A 177 32.45 -18.53 31.09
C ARG A 177 33.09 -18.37 32.46
N ARG A 178 32.47 -18.99 33.46
CA ARG A 178 32.98 -19.07 34.83
C ARG A 178 34.38 -19.68 34.76
N THR A 179 35.40 -18.88 35.03
CA THR A 179 36.76 -19.41 35.23
C THR A 179 36.77 -20.10 36.57
N ASP A 180 36.74 -21.43 36.56
CA ASP A 180 37.00 -22.23 37.74
C ASP A 180 38.46 -22.00 38.14
N ALA A 181 38.69 -21.22 39.19
CA ALA A 181 39.97 -21.12 39.87
C ALA A 181 40.06 -22.28 40.87
N GLY A 182 41.03 -23.16 40.67
CA GLY A 182 41.43 -24.21 41.61
C GLY A 182 42.27 -23.70 42.78
#